data_AF-A0A6I9NHD3-F1
#
_entry.id   AF-A0A6I9NHD3-F1
#
_cell.length_a   1.000
_cell.length_b   1.000
_cell.length_c   1.000
_cell.angle_alpha   90.00
_cell.angle_beta   90.00
_cell.angle_gamma   90.00
#
_symmetry.space_group_name_H-M   'P 1'
#
loop_
_entity.id
_entity.type
_entity.pdbx_description
1 polymer ?
#
loop_
_entity_poly.entity_id
_entity_poly.type
_entity_poly.pdbx_seq_one_letter_code
_entity_poly.pdbx_strand_id
1 'polypeptide(L)'
;MFKCINRTAQFKRYIHSAGSSFSIKLNFRLVSSLPLRMTDPAVNRVVSEIIRSPEDKRVYRGLEFTNGLKAMLISDPTTDKSSAALDVQIGSLSDPSNISGLAHFCEHMLFLGTEKYPKENEYSQFLSEHAGSSNAFTSGEHTNYYFDVSHEHLEGALDR
;
A
#
# COMPACT_ATOMS: atom_id res chain seq x y z
N MET A 1 2.00 7.34 -6.91
CA MET A 1 1.57 6.65 -5.68
C MET A 1 2.58 5.54 -5.37
N PHE A 2 3.46 5.75 -4.39
CA PHE A 2 4.50 4.80 -3.96
C PHE A 2 3.93 3.92 -2.84
N LYS A 3 3.98 2.60 -2.98
CA LYS A 3 3.58 1.63 -1.97
C LYS A 3 4.76 0.70 -1.73
N CYS A 4 5.50 0.91 -0.65
CA CYS A 4 6.51 -0.07 -0.24
C CYS A 4 5.76 -1.27 0.36
N ILE A 5 5.84 -2.47 -0.23
CA ILE A 5 5.27 -3.70 0.34
C ILE A 5 6.42 -4.64 0.69
N ASN A 6 6.56 -4.93 1.98
CA ASN A 6 7.40 -6.02 2.47
C ASN A 6 6.67 -7.37 2.35
N ARG A 7 7.44 -8.42 2.07
CA ARG A 7 7.00 -9.74 1.64
C ARG A 7 6.90 -10.68 2.84
N THR A 8 5.87 -10.55 3.68
CA THR A 8 5.50 -11.62 4.64
C THR A 8 4.06 -11.58 5.18
N ALA A 9 3.25 -10.57 4.87
CA ALA A 9 1.83 -10.61 5.20
C ALA A 9 1.05 -11.35 4.10
N GLN A 10 0.30 -12.38 4.52
CA GLN A 10 -0.59 -13.23 3.72
C GLN A 10 0.01 -14.46 3.01
N PHE A 11 0.23 -15.52 3.80
CA PHE A 11 -0.22 -16.85 3.40
C PHE A 11 -0.59 -17.69 4.64
N LYS A 12 -1.73 -17.39 5.27
CA LYS A 12 -2.34 -18.25 6.29
C LYS A 12 -3.54 -18.97 5.67
N ARG A 13 -3.29 -20.12 5.03
CA ARG A 13 -4.34 -21.04 4.59
C ARG A 13 -4.63 -22.01 5.74
N TYR A 14 -5.82 -21.91 6.33
CA TYR A 14 -6.38 -22.92 7.22
C TYR A 14 -6.46 -24.26 6.47
N ILE A 15 -5.80 -25.30 6.97
CA ILE A 15 -6.08 -26.70 6.59
C ILE A 15 -6.58 -27.40 7.85
N HIS A 16 -7.85 -27.80 7.83
CA HIS A 16 -8.43 -28.69 8.82
C HIS A 16 -8.22 -30.17 8.39
N SER A 17 -7.64 -30.93 9.33
CA SER A 17 -7.61 -32.39 9.53
C SER A 17 -8.25 -33.34 8.50
N ALA A 18 -7.45 -34.30 8.01
CA ALA A 18 -7.81 -35.73 7.99
C ALA A 18 -6.56 -36.65 7.81
N GLY A 19 -6.31 -37.50 8.81
CA GLY A 19 -5.95 -38.93 8.69
C GLY A 19 -4.77 -39.45 7.84
N SER A 20 -3.83 -40.11 8.56
CA SER A 20 -3.11 -41.38 8.25
C SER A 20 -1.94 -41.48 7.25
N SER A 21 -0.76 -41.74 7.84
CA SER A 21 0.32 -42.72 7.53
C SER A 21 0.94 -42.87 6.13
N PHE A 22 2.28 -42.62 6.10
CA PHE A 22 3.38 -43.26 5.35
C PHE A 22 3.40 -43.27 3.80
N SER A 23 4.40 -42.58 3.22
CA SER A 23 5.57 -43.15 2.50
C SER A 23 6.32 -42.05 1.74
N ILE A 24 7.64 -41.94 1.97
CA ILE A 24 8.52 -40.98 1.27
C ILE A 24 8.79 -41.49 -0.15
N LYS A 25 8.35 -40.72 -1.16
CA LYS A 25 8.84 -40.81 -2.54
C LYS A 25 9.21 -39.41 -3.01
N LEU A 26 10.50 -39.15 -3.15
CA LEU A 26 11.02 -37.97 -3.85
C LEU A 26 10.63 -38.09 -5.33
N ASN A 27 9.60 -37.35 -5.74
CA ASN A 27 9.31 -37.10 -7.15
C ASN A 27 9.70 -35.65 -7.43
N PHE A 28 10.82 -35.49 -8.16
CA PHE A 28 11.16 -34.22 -8.81
C PHE A 28 10.05 -33.92 -9.83
N ARG A 29 9.09 -33.09 -9.46
CA ARG A 29 8.15 -32.50 -10.43
C ARG A 29 8.82 -31.27 -11.00
N LEU A 30 9.04 -31.27 -12.32
CA LEU A 30 9.28 -30.06 -13.09
C LEU A 30 8.22 -29.03 -12.68
N VAL A 31 8.65 -27.92 -12.10
CA VAL A 31 7.78 -26.78 -11.85
C VAL A 31 7.39 -26.25 -13.23
N SER A 32 6.12 -26.43 -13.60
CA SER A 32 5.58 -25.88 -14.84
C SER A 32 5.78 -24.36 -14.83
N SER A 33 6.47 -23.82 -15.83
CA SER A 33 6.70 -22.40 -16.09
C SER A 33 5.44 -21.66 -16.59
N LEU A 34 4.26 -22.05 -16.12
CA LEU A 34 3.04 -21.32 -16.41
C LEU A 34 3.11 -19.97 -15.69
N PRO A 35 2.90 -18.83 -16.38
CA PRO A 35 2.78 -17.56 -15.69
C PRO A 35 1.59 -17.68 -14.73
N LEU A 36 1.82 -17.38 -13.45
CA LEU A 36 0.74 -17.21 -12.48
C LEU A 36 -0.22 -16.15 -13.03
N ARG A 37 -1.29 -16.57 -13.72
CA ARG A 37 -2.47 -15.74 -13.94
C ARG A 37 -3.15 -15.56 -12.59
N MET A 38 -2.62 -14.65 -11.78
CA MET A 38 -3.38 -14.02 -10.71
C MET A 38 -4.19 -12.90 -11.35
N THR A 39 -5.32 -13.22 -11.97
CA THR A 39 -6.30 -12.18 -12.32
C THR A 39 -7.18 -12.00 -11.09
N ASP A 40 -6.65 -11.29 -10.09
CA ASP A 40 -7.49 -10.71 -9.04
C ASP A 40 -8.56 -9.86 -9.75
N PRO A 41 -9.86 -10.09 -9.51
CA PRO A 41 -10.93 -9.37 -10.21
C PRO A 41 -10.88 -7.85 -9.99
N ALA A 42 -10.18 -7.37 -8.95
CA ALA A 42 -10.01 -5.95 -8.69
C ALA A 42 -8.89 -5.29 -9.53
N VAL A 43 -8.04 -6.08 -10.21
CA VAL A 43 -6.88 -5.58 -10.96
C VAL A 43 -7.15 -5.65 -12.46
N ASN A 44 -7.20 -4.48 -13.11
CA ASN A 44 -7.41 -4.36 -14.55
C ASN A 44 -6.10 -4.55 -15.33
N ARG A 45 -4.98 -4.02 -14.82
CA ARG A 45 -3.68 -4.08 -15.50
C ARG A 45 -2.53 -4.26 -14.53
N VAL A 46 -1.54 -5.05 -14.94
CA VAL A 46 -0.25 -5.22 -14.26
C VAL A 46 0.87 -4.78 -15.18
N VAL A 47 1.81 -4.00 -14.66
CA VAL A 47 3.04 -3.55 -15.35
C VAL A 47 4.24 -4.08 -14.58
N SER A 48 4.91 -5.09 -15.13
CA SER A 48 6.05 -5.75 -14.48
C SER A 48 7.39 -5.12 -14.84
N GLU A 49 7.54 -4.64 -16.08
CA GLU A 49 8.79 -4.04 -16.57
C GLU A 49 8.79 -2.54 -16.28
N ILE A 50 9.36 -2.16 -15.14
CA ILE A 50 9.55 -0.76 -14.74
C ILE A 50 11.00 -0.37 -14.95
N ILE A 51 11.22 0.68 -15.74
CA ILE A 51 12.55 1.24 -15.98
C ILE A 51 13.11 1.78 -14.66
N ARG A 52 14.31 1.32 -14.29
CA ARG A 52 15.02 1.71 -13.06
C ARG A 52 16.51 1.80 -13.32
N SER A 53 17.25 2.40 -12.38
CA SER A 53 18.71 2.38 -12.41
C SER A 53 19.24 0.95 -12.31
N PRO A 54 20.32 0.57 -13.03
CA PRO A 54 20.97 -0.73 -12.87
C PRO A 54 21.40 -1.06 -11.44
N GLU A 55 21.75 -0.04 -10.65
CA GLU A 55 22.18 -0.20 -9.25
C GLU A 55 21.02 -0.30 -8.25
N ASP A 56 19.77 -0.10 -8.71
CA ASP A 56 18.60 -0.17 -7.86
C ASP A 56 18.17 -1.62 -7.60
N LYS A 57 18.42 -2.07 -6.37
CA LYS A 57 18.11 -3.44 -5.92
C LYS A 57 16.62 -3.67 -5.62
N ARG A 58 15.80 -2.62 -5.56
CA ARG A 58 14.36 -2.71 -5.20
C ARG A 58 13.57 -3.30 -6.35
N VAL A 59 12.53 -4.08 -6.05
CA VAL A 59 11.64 -4.69 -7.04
C VAL A 59 10.38 -3.85 -7.20
N TYR A 60 9.98 -3.57 -8.44
CA TYR A 60 8.84 -2.71 -8.75
C TYR A 60 7.71 -3.47 -9.43
N ARG A 61 6.46 -3.02 -9.22
CA ARG A 61 5.29 -3.46 -9.98
C ARG A 61 4.27 -2.34 -10.07
N GLY A 62 3.88 -1.96 -11.28
CA GLY A 62 2.74 -1.08 -11.52
C GLY A 62 1.43 -1.86 -11.53
N LEU A 63 0.37 -1.27 -10.98
CA LEU A 63 -0.99 -1.80 -11.00
C LEU A 63 -1.98 -0.71 -11.40
N GLU A 64 -3.00 -1.10 -12.15
CA GLU A 64 -4.20 -0.31 -12.37
C GLU A 64 -5.42 -1.13 -11.92
N PHE A 65 -6.18 -0.58 -11.00
CA PHE A 65 -7.36 -1.22 -10.42
C PHE A 65 -8.61 -0.92 -11.26
N THR A 66 -9.66 -1.72 -11.08
CA THR A 66 -10.95 -1.54 -11.79
C THR A 66 -11.66 -0.24 -11.43
N ASN A 67 -11.36 0.34 -10.27
CA ASN A 67 -11.84 1.67 -9.87
C ASN A 67 -11.02 2.84 -10.43
N GLY A 68 -10.04 2.57 -11.30
CA GLY A 68 -9.16 3.57 -11.91
C GLY A 68 -7.95 3.98 -11.08
N LEU A 69 -7.79 3.47 -9.86
CA LEU A 69 -6.62 3.76 -9.02
C LEU A 69 -5.35 3.19 -9.67
N LYS A 70 -4.28 3.99 -9.68
CA LYS A 70 -2.96 3.60 -10.18
C LYS A 70 -1.99 3.49 -9.01
N ALA A 71 -1.34 2.34 -8.86
CA ALA A 71 -0.38 2.09 -7.79
C ALA A 71 0.98 1.65 -8.32
N MET A 72 2.05 2.11 -7.68
CA MET A 72 3.40 1.57 -7.82
C MET A 72 3.75 0.81 -6.55
N LEU A 73 3.96 -0.49 -6.66
CA LEU A 73 4.47 -1.32 -5.58
C LEU A 73 5.99 -1.36 -5.65
N ILE A 74 6.64 -1.27 -4.49
CA ILE A 74 8.09 -1.30 -4.34
C ILE A 74 8.39 -2.30 -3.23
N SER A 75 9.24 -3.28 -3.50
CA SER A 75 9.68 -4.23 -2.49
C SER A 75 11.16 -4.02 -2.24
N ASP A 76 11.46 -3.61 -1.01
CA ASP A 76 12.80 -3.51 -0.46
C ASP A 76 12.88 -4.40 0.79
N PRO A 77 13.42 -5.62 0.68
CA PRO A 77 13.54 -6.52 1.83
C PRO A 77 14.50 -6.04 2.92
N THR A 78 15.29 -5.00 2.65
CA THR A 78 16.31 -4.46 3.58
C THR A 78 15.86 -3.20 4.31
N THR A 79 14.61 -2.76 4.10
CA THR A 79 14.12 -1.51 4.67
C THR A 79 13.68 -1.66 6.13
N ASP A 80 14.15 -0.75 6.98
CA ASP A 80 13.70 -0.66 8.38
C ASP A 80 12.31 -0.03 8.50
N LYS A 81 11.96 0.84 7.55
CA LYS A 81 10.67 1.55 7.49
C LYS A 81 9.94 1.30 6.20
N SER A 82 8.68 0.91 6.29
CA SER A 82 7.78 0.91 5.15
C SER A 82 7.07 2.26 5.03
N SER A 83 6.60 2.58 3.83
CA SER A 83 5.91 3.83 3.55
C SER A 83 4.83 3.66 2.49
N ALA A 84 3.86 4.56 2.54
CA ALA A 84 2.87 4.73 1.49
C ALA A 84 2.57 6.21 1.29
N ALA A 85 2.13 6.56 0.08
CA ALA A 85 1.64 7.88 -0.24
C ALA A 85 0.43 7.77 -1.16
N LEU A 86 -0.57 8.63 -0.98
CA LEU A 86 -1.75 8.78 -1.83
C LEU A 86 -1.79 10.19 -2.40
N ASP A 87 -2.03 10.29 -3.71
CA ASP A 87 -2.17 11.55 -4.40
C ASP A 87 -3.56 11.64 -5.00
N VAL A 88 -4.29 12.70 -4.66
CA VAL A 88 -5.55 13.05 -5.29
C VAL A 88 -5.27 14.21 -6.24
N GLN A 89 -5.59 14.03 -7.53
CA GLN A 89 -5.44 15.06 -8.55
C GLN A 89 -6.58 16.10 -8.45
N ILE A 90 -6.69 16.73 -7.28
CA ILE A 90 -7.50 17.91 -7.02
C ILE A 90 -6.78 18.74 -5.96
N GLY A 91 -6.92 20.06 -5.99
CA GLY A 91 -6.26 20.96 -5.06
C GLY A 91 -6.99 22.29 -4.92
N SER A 92 -6.30 23.31 -4.43
CA SER A 92 -6.90 24.61 -4.11
C SER A 92 -7.45 25.38 -5.31
N LEU A 93 -7.03 25.08 -6.54
CA LEU A 93 -7.64 25.67 -7.75
C LEU A 93 -9.07 25.18 -7.98
N SER A 94 -9.46 24.09 -7.30
CA SER A 94 -10.84 23.56 -7.30
C SER A 94 -11.64 23.98 -6.07
N ASP A 95 -11.12 24.89 -5.25
CA ASP A 95 -11.87 25.45 -4.13
C ASP A 95 -13.15 26.15 -4.65
N PRO A 96 -14.30 25.98 -3.99
CA PRO A 96 -15.49 26.77 -4.30
C PRO A 96 -15.18 28.26 -4.22
N SER A 97 -15.73 29.04 -5.14
CA SER A 97 -15.46 30.49 -5.21
C SER A 97 -15.87 31.25 -3.94
N ASN A 98 -16.80 30.70 -3.16
CA ASN A 98 -17.26 31.26 -1.89
C ASN A 98 -16.55 30.67 -0.65
N ILE A 99 -15.64 29.70 -0.80
CA ILE A 99 -14.93 29.05 0.31
C ILE A 99 -13.48 28.76 -0.11
N SER A 100 -12.64 29.79 -0.07
CA SER A 100 -11.20 29.63 -0.32
C SER A 100 -10.53 28.84 0.81
N GLY A 101 -9.63 27.94 0.45
CA GLY A 101 -8.89 27.09 1.38
C GLY A 101 -9.60 25.79 1.74
N LEU A 102 -10.71 25.43 1.09
CA LEU A 102 -11.49 24.24 1.43
C LEU A 102 -10.68 22.94 1.19
N ALA A 103 -9.96 22.82 0.07
CA ALA A 103 -9.13 21.65 -0.21
C ALA A 103 -8.07 21.45 0.88
N HIS A 104 -7.38 22.54 1.27
CA HIS A 104 -6.38 22.50 2.33
C HIS A 104 -7.03 22.23 3.69
N PHE A 105 -8.21 22.78 3.97
CA PHE A 105 -8.92 22.46 5.20
C PHE A 105 -9.32 20.99 5.27
N CYS A 106 -9.87 20.43 4.19
CA CYS A 106 -10.18 19.00 4.08
C CYS A 106 -8.94 18.12 4.31
N GLU A 107 -7.77 18.53 3.81
CA GLU A 107 -6.50 17.85 4.09
C GLU A 107 -6.23 17.71 5.60
N HIS A 108 -6.33 18.79 6.37
CA HIS A 108 -6.17 18.73 7.84
C HIS A 108 -7.21 17.83 8.50
N MET A 109 -8.47 17.93 8.06
CA MET A 109 -9.58 17.19 8.68
C MET A 109 -9.45 15.67 8.51
N LEU A 110 -8.80 15.18 7.46
CA LEU A 110 -8.62 13.74 7.26
C LEU A 110 -7.68 13.07 8.27
N PHE A 111 -6.91 13.85 9.05
CA PHE A 111 -6.10 13.31 10.14
C PHE A 111 -6.87 13.16 11.46
N LEU A 112 -8.12 13.64 11.53
CA LEU A 112 -8.88 13.80 12.79
C LEU A 112 -9.95 12.71 13.01
N GLY A 113 -9.80 11.56 12.35
CA GLY A 113 -10.63 10.38 12.56
C GLY A 113 -11.49 9.99 11.37
N THR A 114 -11.82 8.70 11.31
CA THR A 114 -12.66 8.09 10.26
C THR A 114 -13.74 7.24 10.91
N GLU A 115 -14.69 6.73 10.12
CA GLU A 115 -15.73 5.82 10.62
C GLU A 115 -15.14 4.57 11.30
N LYS A 116 -14.09 3.99 10.71
CA LYS A 116 -13.41 2.80 11.25
C LYS A 116 -12.49 3.12 12.43
N TYR A 117 -11.93 4.34 12.47
CA TYR A 117 -11.01 4.81 13.50
C TYR A 117 -11.45 6.20 14.03
N PRO A 118 -12.49 6.25 14.89
CA PRO A 118 -13.16 7.51 15.23
C PRO A 118 -12.44 8.38 16.26
N LYS A 119 -11.38 7.85 16.91
CA LYS A 119 -10.60 8.61 17.89
C LYS A 119 -9.70 9.60 17.14
N GLU A 120 -9.83 10.88 17.46
CA GLU A 120 -9.23 12.01 16.74
C GLU A 120 -7.75 11.83 16.42
N ASN A 121 -6.96 11.35 17.38
CA ASN A 121 -5.52 11.17 17.24
C ASN A 121 -5.09 9.71 17.04
N GLU A 122 -5.99 8.79 16.70
CA GLU A 122 -5.66 7.36 16.55
C GLU A 122 -4.58 7.13 15.50
N TYR A 123 -4.66 7.81 14.35
CA TYR A 123 -3.69 7.65 13.27
C TYR A 123 -2.30 8.17 13.66
N SER A 124 -2.22 9.39 14.19
CA SER A 124 -0.96 10.00 14.61
C SER A 124 -0.35 9.28 15.82
N GLN A 125 -1.17 8.82 16.77
CA GLN A 125 -0.74 8.00 17.89
C GLN A 125 -0.17 6.67 17.40
N PHE A 126 -0.87 5.96 16.51
CA PHE A 126 -0.41 4.69 15.97
C PHE A 126 0.96 4.83 15.29
N LEU A 127 1.14 5.85 14.44
CA LEU A 127 2.43 6.09 13.81
C LEU A 127 3.50 6.39 14.85
N SER A 128 3.23 7.27 15.82
CA SER A 128 4.21 7.61 16.85
C SER A 128 4.64 6.41 17.70
N GLU A 129 3.73 5.50 18.03
CA GLU A 129 4.01 4.27 18.80
C GLU A 129 4.84 3.25 18.00
N HIS A 130 4.78 3.29 16.67
CA HIS A 130 5.43 2.33 15.77
C HIS A 130 6.56 2.96 14.94
N ALA A 131 7.25 3.95 15.52
CA ALA A 131 8.39 4.66 14.93
C ALA A 131 8.11 5.29 13.56
N GLY A 132 6.86 5.68 13.31
CA GLY A 132 6.38 6.30 12.09
C GLY A 132 6.14 7.80 12.20
N SER A 133 5.86 8.40 11.05
CA SER A 133 5.44 9.80 10.93
C SER A 133 4.59 9.99 9.68
N SER A 134 3.78 11.04 9.64
CA SER A 134 2.96 11.39 8.49
C SER A 134 2.97 12.88 8.22
N ASN A 135 2.66 13.25 6.98
CA ASN A 135 2.36 14.62 6.61
C ASN A 135 1.51 14.65 5.33
N ALA A 136 1.08 15.84 4.94
CA ALA A 136 0.38 16.09 3.70
C ALA A 136 0.68 17.48 3.16
N PHE A 137 0.28 17.74 1.91
CA PHE A 137 0.24 19.09 1.37
C PHE A 137 -0.87 19.23 0.34
N THR A 138 -1.38 20.46 0.21
CA THR A 138 -2.33 20.87 -0.82
C THR A 138 -1.68 21.90 -1.74
N SER A 139 -1.58 21.56 -3.02
CA SER A 139 -1.15 22.44 -4.10
C SER A 139 -2.36 22.91 -4.92
N GLY A 140 -2.13 23.59 -6.05
CA GLY A 140 -3.21 24.03 -6.93
C GLY A 140 -4.03 22.87 -7.50
N GLU A 141 -3.38 21.78 -7.91
CA GLU A 141 -4.03 20.67 -8.64
C GLU A 141 -3.92 19.32 -7.94
N HIS A 142 -3.21 19.25 -6.81
CA HIS A 142 -2.95 18.01 -6.09
C HIS A 142 -3.03 18.19 -4.58
N THR A 143 -3.61 17.21 -3.90
CA THR A 143 -3.47 17.01 -2.46
C THR A 143 -2.83 15.65 -2.22
N ASN A 144 -1.69 15.66 -1.52
CA ASN A 144 -0.85 14.49 -1.33
C ASN A 144 -0.75 14.16 0.16
N TYR A 145 -0.94 12.88 0.51
CA TYR A 145 -0.83 12.36 1.88
C TYR A 145 0.23 11.27 1.89
N TYR A 146 1.07 11.24 2.91
CA TYR A 146 2.12 10.22 3.01
C TYR A 146 2.50 9.91 4.45
N PHE A 147 3.01 8.70 4.66
CA PHE A 147 3.56 8.27 5.94
C PHE A 147 4.74 7.31 5.76
N ASP A 148 5.54 7.20 6.82
CA ASP A 148 6.41 6.06 7.07
C ASP A 148 6.09 5.42 8.42
N VAL A 149 6.46 4.16 8.58
CA VAL A 149 6.25 3.36 9.80
C VAL A 149 7.29 2.23 9.86
N SER A 150 7.60 1.73 11.05
CA SER A 150 8.37 0.48 11.20
C SER A 150 7.79 -0.62 10.29
N HIS A 151 8.66 -1.36 9.59
CA HIS A 151 8.24 -2.26 8.51
C HIS A 151 7.25 -3.36 8.95
N GLU A 152 7.23 -3.73 10.23
CA GLU A 152 6.31 -4.73 10.80
C GLU A 152 4.86 -4.24 10.90
N HIS A 153 4.65 -2.92 10.86
CA HIS A 153 3.36 -2.27 11.13
C HIS A 153 2.73 -1.63 9.90
N LEU A 154 3.26 -1.91 8.69
CA LEU A 154 2.75 -1.37 7.43
C LEU A 154 1.25 -1.63 7.23
N GLU A 155 0.78 -2.86 7.49
CA GLU A 155 -0.63 -3.21 7.28
C GLU A 155 -1.56 -2.36 8.15
N GLY A 156 -1.21 -2.19 9.43
CA GLY A 156 -1.97 -1.37 10.36
C GLY A 156 -1.92 0.12 10.06
N ALA A 157 -0.79 0.64 9.56
CA ALA A 157 -0.67 2.03 9.14
C ALA A 157 -1.46 2.32 7.86
N LEU A 158 -1.43 1.39 6.90
CA LEU A 158 -2.07 1.56 5.59
C LEU A 158 -3.59 1.37 5.62
N ASP A 159 -4.10 0.59 6.57
CA ASP A 159 -5.53 0.33 6.75
C ASP A 159 -6.28 1.50 7.42
N ARG A 160 -5.54 2.35 8.14
CA ARG A 160 -6.05 3.59 8.75
C ARG A 160 -6.13 4.71 7.71
#